data_AF-A0A0G1X1S8-F1
#
_entry.id   AF-A0A0G1X1S8-F1
#
_cell.length_a   1.000
_cell.length_b   1.000
_cell.length_c   1.000
_cell.angle_alpha   90.00
_cell.angle_beta   90.00
_cell.angle_gamma   90.00
#
_symmetry.space_group_name_H-M   'P 1'
#
loop_
_entity.id
_entity.type
_entity.pdbx_description
1 polymer ?
#
loop_
_entity_poly.entity_id
_entity_poly.type
_entity_poly.pdbx_seq_one_letter_code
_entity_poly.pdbx_strand_id
1 'polypeptide(L)'
;MNNDTKKFFEKLAGATEQEEFEPKLAKVDEIESDDDESDDFEEGEGQLAIDVYQAGNDIIIEAPVAGVGIDDLDLEISPESVAIRGKREQREKVEDNDYLYQECYWGKFSRSIILPQEINPDHSTATFKNGVLRITLPKVNKQKMKKVKVRFE
;
A
#
# COMPACT_ATOMS: atom_id res chain seq x y z
N MET A 1 -35.15 48.09 -5.63
CA MET A 1 -35.13 46.73 -6.20
C MET A 1 -36.44 46.05 -5.85
N ASN A 2 -37.07 45.40 -6.84
CA ASN A 2 -38.53 45.19 -6.96
C ASN A 2 -39.19 44.30 -5.90
N ASN A 3 -40.49 44.55 -5.73
CA ASN A 3 -41.40 43.95 -4.74
C ASN A 3 -41.67 42.43 -4.90
N ASP A 4 -41.08 41.78 -5.90
CA ASP A 4 -41.27 40.33 -6.13
C ASP A 4 -40.27 39.46 -5.37
N THR A 5 -39.11 39.99 -4.99
CA THR A 5 -38.11 39.21 -4.24
C THR A 5 -38.40 39.16 -2.73
N LYS A 6 -39.22 40.09 -2.21
CA LYS A 6 -39.60 40.12 -0.79
C LYS A 6 -40.76 39.17 -0.45
N LYS A 7 -41.66 38.89 -1.40
CA LYS A 7 -42.78 37.94 -1.21
C LYS A 7 -42.35 36.48 -1.17
N PHE A 8 -41.16 36.16 -1.67
CA PHE A 8 -40.62 34.80 -1.68
C PHE A 8 -40.09 34.38 -0.29
N PHE A 9 -39.48 35.31 0.45
CA PHE A 9 -38.86 35.03 1.76
C PHE A 9 -39.85 35.04 2.94
N GLU A 10 -41.05 35.61 2.78
CA GLU A 10 -42.11 35.60 3.80
C GLU A 10 -42.90 34.27 3.85
N LYS A 11 -42.72 33.38 2.84
CA LYS A 11 -43.40 32.08 2.77
C LYS A 11 -42.62 30.93 3.44
N LEU A 12 -41.35 31.15 3.79
CA LEU A 12 -40.47 30.13 4.40
C LEU A 12 -40.31 30.27 5.92
N ALA A 13 -40.80 31.35 6.52
CA ALA A 13 -40.67 31.63 7.94
C ALA A 13 -42.05 31.85 8.58
N GLY A 14 -42.83 30.77 8.68
CA GLY A 14 -44.11 30.74 9.38
C GLY A 14 -44.10 29.67 10.46
N ALA A 15 -43.74 30.12 11.67
CA ALA A 15 -43.90 29.56 13.02
C ALA A 15 -44.61 28.19 13.20
N THR A 16 -44.03 27.32 14.04
CA THR A 16 -44.68 26.93 15.31
C THR A 16 -43.72 26.23 16.26
N GLU A 17 -43.88 26.54 17.55
CA GLU A 17 -43.15 26.00 18.70
C GLU A 17 -43.60 24.55 19.03
N GLN A 18 -42.59 23.74 19.38
CA GLN A 18 -42.56 22.63 20.34
C GLN A 18 -43.72 21.61 20.41
N GLU A 19 -43.47 20.40 19.89
CA GLU A 19 -43.90 19.14 20.51
C GLU A 19 -42.66 18.25 20.71
N GLU A 20 -42.44 17.78 21.94
CA GLU A 20 -41.47 16.73 22.28
C GLU A 20 -41.76 15.47 21.46
N PHE A 21 -40.81 15.04 20.63
CA PHE A 21 -40.92 13.77 19.91
C PHE A 21 -39.95 12.77 20.53
N GLU A 22 -40.49 11.88 21.38
CA GLU A 22 -39.79 10.64 21.72
C GLU A 22 -39.62 9.80 20.44
N PRO A 23 -38.40 9.33 20.10
CA PRO A 23 -38.24 8.46 18.95
C PRO A 23 -38.84 7.08 19.29
N LYS A 24 -40.02 6.80 18.71
CA LYS A 24 -40.58 5.45 18.65
C LYS A 24 -39.65 4.59 17.80
N LEU A 25 -39.11 3.52 18.39
CA LEU A 25 -38.44 2.45 17.65
C LEU A 25 -39.40 1.92 16.57
N ALA A 26 -39.13 2.25 15.31
CA ALA A 26 -39.70 1.55 14.18
C ALA A 26 -38.98 0.20 14.07
N LYS A 27 -39.75 -0.89 14.09
CA LYS A 27 -39.28 -2.21 13.68
C LYS A 27 -38.81 -2.10 12.24
N VAL A 28 -37.53 -2.38 12.02
CA VAL A 28 -37.00 -2.61 10.69
C VAL A 28 -37.28 -4.07 10.38
N ASP A 29 -38.18 -4.28 9.44
CA ASP A 29 -38.43 -5.59 8.84
C ASP A 29 -37.12 -6.12 8.25
N GLU A 30 -36.90 -7.43 8.41
CA GLU A 30 -35.79 -8.18 7.86
C GLU A 30 -35.67 -7.92 6.35
N ILE A 31 -34.68 -7.12 5.98
CA ILE A 31 -34.15 -7.11 4.62
C ILE A 31 -33.07 -8.19 4.63
N GLU A 32 -33.40 -9.36 4.08
CA GLU A 32 -32.41 -10.32 3.62
C GLU A 32 -31.56 -9.59 2.57
N SER A 33 -30.38 -9.12 2.98
CA SER A 33 -29.38 -8.59 2.06
C SER A 33 -28.67 -9.78 1.43
N ASP A 34 -29.08 -10.08 0.20
CA ASP A 34 -28.29 -10.83 -0.78
C ASP A 34 -26.82 -10.38 -0.74
N ASP A 35 -25.92 -11.36 -0.87
CA ASP A 35 -24.47 -11.25 -0.86
C ASP A 35 -23.93 -9.98 -1.57
N ASP A 36 -23.66 -8.92 -0.80
CA ASP A 36 -22.87 -7.78 -1.26
C ASP A 36 -21.38 -8.11 -1.05
N GLU A 37 -20.83 -8.93 -1.95
CA GLU A 37 -19.40 -9.04 -2.26
C GLU A 37 -18.87 -7.72 -2.87
N SER A 38 -19.04 -6.60 -2.18
CA SER A 38 -18.41 -5.35 -2.62
C SER A 38 -18.15 -4.39 -1.46
N ASP A 39 -17.18 -4.76 -0.64
CA ASP A 39 -16.42 -3.77 0.14
C ASP A 39 -14.92 -4.06 0.06
N ASP A 40 -14.44 -4.35 -1.16
CA ASP A 40 -13.07 -4.08 -1.56
C ASP A 40 -12.91 -2.55 -1.65
N PHE A 41 -12.93 -1.89 -0.49
CA PHE A 41 -12.30 -0.58 -0.38
C PHE A 41 -10.89 -0.72 -0.95
N GLU A 42 -10.42 0.28 -1.69
CA GLU A 42 -9.06 0.38 -2.22
C GLU A 42 -8.04 0.33 -1.06
N GLU A 43 -7.79 -0.85 -0.51
CA GLU A 43 -6.81 -1.09 0.53
C GLU A 43 -5.45 -0.92 -0.14
N GLY A 44 -4.88 0.27 0.04
CA GLY A 44 -3.59 0.61 -0.54
C GLY A 44 -2.56 -0.47 -0.23
N GLU A 45 -1.83 -0.89 -1.26
CA GLU A 45 -0.77 -1.89 -1.10
C GLU A 45 0.28 -1.40 -0.10
N GLY A 46 0.57 -2.21 0.91
CA GLY A 46 1.50 -1.89 1.97
C GLY A 46 2.91 -1.65 1.44
N GLN A 47 3.61 -0.68 2.03
CA GLN A 47 4.99 -0.42 1.67
C GLN A 47 5.94 -1.37 2.41
N LEU A 48 6.67 -2.22 1.69
CA LEU A 48 7.68 -3.06 2.30
C LEU A 48 8.93 -2.24 2.67
N ALA A 49 9.34 -2.32 3.94
CA ALA A 49 10.58 -1.77 4.44
C ALA A 49 11.78 -2.57 3.94
N ILE A 50 12.84 -1.87 3.52
CA ILE A 50 14.05 -2.48 2.95
C ILE A 50 15.30 -1.71 3.38
N ASP A 51 16.40 -2.43 3.46
CA ASP A 51 17.75 -1.88 3.45
C ASP A 51 18.43 -2.22 2.12
N VAL A 52 19.15 -1.25 1.56
CA VAL A 52 19.92 -1.42 0.32
C VAL A 52 21.32 -0.90 0.54
N TYR A 53 22.31 -1.75 0.35
CA TYR A 53 23.72 -1.38 0.56
C TYR A 53 24.66 -2.11 -0.40
N GLN A 54 25.90 -1.64 -0.49
CA GLN A 54 26.92 -2.25 -1.33
C GLN A 54 27.85 -3.13 -0.49
N ALA A 55 28.18 -4.32 -1.01
CA ALA A 55 29.15 -5.22 -0.41
C ALA A 55 30.12 -5.71 -1.49
N GLY A 56 31.31 -5.10 -1.57
CA GLY A 56 32.28 -5.40 -2.63
C GLY A 56 31.70 -5.16 -4.03
N ASN A 57 31.65 -6.21 -4.86
CA ASN A 57 31.11 -6.14 -6.22
C ASN A 57 29.58 -6.34 -6.29
N ASP A 58 28.90 -6.47 -5.16
CA ASP A 58 27.48 -6.77 -5.11
C ASP A 58 26.67 -5.60 -4.54
N ILE A 59 25.40 -5.55 -4.92
CA ILE A 59 24.36 -4.80 -4.22
C ILE A 59 23.57 -5.82 -3.39
N ILE A 60 23.34 -5.51 -2.12
CA ILE A 60 22.54 -6.34 -1.22
C ILE A 60 21.25 -5.59 -0.89
N ILE A 61 20.12 -6.30 -0.97
CA ILE A 61 18.82 -5.84 -0.49
C ILE A 61 18.38 -6.78 0.63
N GLU A 62 18.05 -6.23 1.79
CA GLU A 62 17.48 -6.98 2.92
C GLU A 62 16.09 -6.42 3.26
N ALA A 63 15.13 -7.31 3.50
CA ALA A 63 13.76 -6.93 3.81
C ALA A 63 13.20 -7.84 4.92
N PRO A 64 12.74 -7.30 6.06
CA PRO A 64 11.99 -8.06 7.04
C PRO A 64 10.59 -8.39 6.51
N VAL A 65 10.36 -9.68 6.25
CA VAL A 65 9.09 -10.22 5.75
C VAL A 65 8.60 -11.33 6.69
N ALA A 66 8.29 -10.95 7.93
CA ALA A 66 7.79 -11.90 8.93
C ALA A 66 6.37 -12.38 8.58
N GLY A 67 6.10 -13.66 8.85
CA GLY A 67 4.76 -14.25 8.72
C GLY A 67 4.32 -14.61 7.30
N VAL A 68 5.18 -14.45 6.30
CA VAL A 68 4.88 -14.72 4.88
C VAL A 68 5.49 -16.06 4.47
N GLY A 69 4.71 -16.89 3.79
CA GLY A 69 5.19 -18.11 3.17
C GLY A 69 6.09 -17.80 1.97
N ILE A 70 7.03 -18.69 1.63
CA ILE A 70 7.88 -18.45 0.47
C ILE A 70 7.09 -18.45 -0.85
N ASP A 71 5.99 -19.20 -0.88
CA ASP A 71 5.08 -19.27 -2.04
C ASP A 71 4.24 -17.99 -2.21
N ASP A 72 4.15 -17.17 -1.16
CA ASP A 72 3.45 -15.88 -1.16
C ASP A 72 4.38 -14.70 -1.48
N LEU A 73 5.63 -14.98 -1.84
CA LEU A 73 6.63 -13.98 -2.25
C LEU A 73 6.89 -14.07 -3.75
N ASP A 74 6.70 -12.93 -4.41
CA ASP A 74 7.04 -12.74 -5.82
C ASP A 74 8.23 -11.77 -5.94
N LEU A 75 9.24 -12.19 -6.70
CA LEU A 75 10.50 -11.47 -6.86
C LEU A 75 10.84 -11.37 -8.34
N GLU A 76 10.74 -10.15 -8.87
CA GLU A 76 11.16 -9.83 -10.23
C GLU A 76 12.49 -9.07 -10.20
N ILE A 77 13.48 -9.56 -10.95
CA ILE A 77 14.81 -8.95 -11.04
C ILE A 77 15.10 -8.62 -12.50
N SER A 78 15.41 -7.35 -12.76
CA SER A 78 15.88 -6.86 -14.05
C SER A 78 17.32 -6.30 -13.90
N PRO A 79 18.01 -5.97 -15.00
CA PRO A 79 19.33 -5.36 -14.93
C PRO A 79 19.38 -4.04 -14.14
N GLU A 80 18.28 -3.29 -14.07
CA GLU A 80 18.22 -1.94 -13.50
C GLU A 80 17.28 -1.80 -12.29
N SER A 81 16.49 -2.84 -12.00
CA SER A 81 15.48 -2.77 -10.95
C SER A 81 15.20 -4.12 -10.30
N VAL A 82 14.67 -4.06 -9.08
CA VAL A 82 14.12 -5.21 -8.36
C VAL A 82 12.73 -4.86 -7.87
N ALA A 83 11.75 -5.74 -8.11
CA ALA A 83 10.42 -5.63 -7.54
C ALA A 83 10.16 -6.81 -6.60
N ILE A 84 9.69 -6.50 -5.40
CA ILE A 84 9.33 -7.47 -4.35
C ILE A 84 7.85 -7.29 -4.07
N ARG A 85 7.07 -8.36 -4.15
CA ARG A 85 5.65 -8.37 -3.80
C ARG A 85 5.33 -9.54 -2.88
N GLY A 86 4.26 -9.42 -2.10
CA GLY A 86 3.72 -10.54 -1.35
C GLY A 86 2.51 -10.16 -0.52
N LYS A 87 2.08 -11.07 0.36
CA LYS A 87 0.92 -10.85 1.24
C LYS A 87 1.22 -11.33 2.67
N ARG A 88 0.87 -10.51 3.66
CA ARG A 88 0.86 -10.90 5.07
C ARG A 88 -0.56 -11.28 5.47
N GLU A 89 -0.72 -12.48 6.00
CA GLU A 89 -2.03 -12.94 6.48
C GLU A 89 -2.16 -12.75 7.98
N GLN A 90 -3.27 -12.14 8.38
CA GLN A 90 -3.67 -12.07 9.77
C GLN A 90 -4.34 -13.39 10.17
N ARG A 91 -3.77 -14.09 11.17
CA ARG A 91 -4.27 -15.42 11.57
C ARG A 91 -5.53 -15.39 12.42
N GLU A 92 -5.69 -14.35 13.22
CA GLU A 92 -6.83 -14.19 14.12
C GLU A 92 -7.60 -12.94 13.72
N LYS A 93 -8.89 -13.09 13.46
CA LYS A 93 -9.77 -11.95 13.25
C LYS A 93 -10.04 -11.30 14.61
N VAL A 94 -9.64 -10.05 14.75
CA VAL A 94 -9.88 -9.20 15.92
C VAL A 94 -10.72 -8.02 15.44
N GLU A 95 -11.82 -7.74 16.13
CA GLU A 95 -12.68 -6.62 15.79
C GLU A 95 -11.96 -5.29 16.05
N ASP A 96 -12.22 -4.27 15.24
CA ASP A 96 -11.47 -3.01 15.29
C ASP A 96 -11.50 -2.32 16.67
N ASN A 97 -12.64 -2.42 17.37
CA ASN A 97 -12.81 -1.84 18.70
C ASN A 97 -12.06 -2.58 19.82
N ASP A 98 -11.55 -3.79 19.54
CA ASP A 98 -10.82 -4.60 20.53
C ASP A 98 -9.32 -4.35 20.47
N TYR A 99 -8.81 -3.66 19.44
CA TYR A 99 -7.42 -3.23 19.42
C TYR A 99 -7.18 -2.11 20.43
N LEU A 100 -6.21 -2.31 21.31
CA LEU A 100 -5.62 -1.21 22.07
C LEU A 100 -4.70 -0.37 21.18
N TYR A 101 -3.91 -1.04 20.33
CA TYR A 101 -3.02 -0.46 19.31
C TYR A 101 -2.80 -1.49 18.18
N GLN A 102 -2.69 -1.02 16.94
CA GLN A 102 -2.41 -1.84 15.77
C GLN A 102 -1.33 -1.17 14.91
N GLU A 103 -0.09 -1.65 15.01
CA GLU A 103 1.05 -1.13 14.24
C GLU A 103 1.49 -2.10 13.12
N CYS A 104 1.10 -3.37 13.24
CA CYS A 104 1.38 -4.38 12.24
C CYS A 104 0.52 -4.17 11.01
N TYR A 105 1.16 -4.13 9.84
CA TYR A 105 0.46 -4.15 8.57
C TYR A 105 0.12 -5.59 8.15
N TRP A 106 -1.15 -5.82 7.81
CA TRP A 106 -1.67 -7.05 7.21
C TRP A 106 -2.21 -6.73 5.82
N GLY A 107 -2.13 -7.68 4.89
CA GLY A 107 -2.53 -7.47 3.49
C GLY A 107 -1.37 -7.55 2.51
N LYS A 108 -1.62 -7.11 1.26
CA LYS A 108 -0.64 -7.14 0.16
C LYS A 108 0.41 -6.07 0.36
N PHE A 109 1.66 -6.36 0.05
CA PHE A 109 2.74 -5.38 0.09
C PHE A 109 3.58 -5.43 -1.18
N SER A 110 4.18 -4.30 -1.53
CA SER A 110 5.20 -4.25 -2.57
C SER A 110 6.32 -3.25 -2.29
N ARG A 111 7.41 -3.45 -3.03
CA ARG A 111 8.49 -2.48 -3.16
C ARG A 111 9.20 -2.65 -4.50
N SER A 112 9.33 -1.54 -5.22
CA SER A 112 10.16 -1.46 -6.43
C SER A 112 11.39 -0.60 -6.13
N ILE A 113 12.56 -1.14 -6.43
CA ILE A 113 13.86 -0.51 -6.21
C ILE A 113 14.50 -0.26 -7.58
N ILE A 114 14.79 1.01 -7.89
CA ILE A 114 15.70 1.36 -9.00
C ILE A 114 17.12 1.24 -8.48
N LEU A 115 17.94 0.44 -9.17
CA LEU A 115 19.30 0.16 -8.75
C LEU A 115 20.24 1.31 -9.14
N PRO A 116 21.22 1.66 -8.28
CA PRO A 116 22.21 2.69 -8.58
C PRO A 116 23.22 2.28 -9.66
N GLN A 117 23.29 0.99 -10.00
CA GLN A 117 24.15 0.43 -11.03
C GLN A 117 23.51 -0.84 -11.60
N GLU A 118 23.76 -1.10 -12.89
CA GLU A 118 23.32 -2.35 -13.53
C GLU A 118 23.92 -3.60 -12.87
N ILE A 119 23.08 -4.63 -12.75
CA ILE A 119 23.43 -5.94 -12.19
C ILE A 119 23.31 -7.04 -13.24
N ASN A 120 23.81 -8.23 -12.92
CA ASN A 120 23.63 -9.44 -13.72
C ASN A 120 22.49 -10.29 -13.12
N PRO A 121 21.26 -10.29 -13.70
CA PRO A 121 20.12 -11.01 -13.14
C PRO A 121 20.35 -12.52 -13.06
N ASP A 122 20.99 -13.11 -14.08
CA ASP A 122 21.21 -14.56 -14.19
C ASP A 122 22.09 -15.13 -13.07
N HIS A 123 22.89 -14.27 -12.42
CA HIS A 123 23.77 -14.62 -11.32
C HIS A 123 23.29 -14.08 -9.96
N SER A 124 22.11 -13.47 -9.93
CA SER A 124 21.53 -12.98 -8.68
C SER A 124 20.99 -14.14 -7.84
N THR A 125 21.06 -13.99 -6.51
CA THR A 125 20.57 -15.01 -5.58
C THR A 125 19.68 -14.38 -4.53
N ALA A 126 18.69 -15.14 -4.06
CA ALA A 126 17.81 -14.74 -2.96
C ALA A 126 17.76 -15.85 -1.90
N THR A 127 17.75 -15.45 -0.64
CA THR A 127 17.64 -16.35 0.50
C THR A 127 16.61 -15.81 1.47
N PHE A 128 15.80 -16.69 2.04
CA PHE A 128 14.82 -16.34 3.06
C PHE A 128 15.11 -17.14 4.32
N LYS A 129 15.48 -16.44 5.39
CA LYS A 129 15.85 -17.08 6.66
C LYS A 129 15.34 -16.25 7.83
N ASN A 130 14.68 -16.92 8.78
CA ASN A 130 14.17 -16.30 10.01
C ASN A 130 13.28 -15.06 9.74
N GLY A 131 12.46 -15.11 8.68
CA GLY A 131 11.57 -14.00 8.33
C GLY A 131 12.27 -12.82 7.64
N VAL A 132 13.53 -12.97 7.20
CA VAL A 132 14.25 -11.94 6.46
C VAL A 132 14.58 -12.44 5.06
N LEU A 133 14.13 -11.68 4.05
CA LEU A 133 14.51 -11.86 2.65
C LEU A 133 15.82 -11.10 2.41
N ARG A 134 16.80 -11.79 1.85
CA ARG A 134 18.08 -11.22 1.44
C ARG A 134 18.36 -11.55 -0.01
N ILE A 135 18.60 -10.52 -0.80
CA ILE A 135 18.87 -10.61 -2.24
C ILE A 135 20.30 -10.11 -2.48
N THR A 136 21.11 -10.89 -3.18
CA THR A 136 22.49 -10.56 -3.56
C THR A 136 22.56 -10.38 -5.07
N LEU A 137 22.95 -9.19 -5.51
CA LEU A 137 22.89 -8.75 -6.90
C LEU A 137 24.31 -8.40 -7.40
N PRO A 138 24.96 -9.26 -8.18
CA PRO A 138 26.29 -8.98 -8.71
C PRO A 138 26.26 -7.83 -9.71
N LYS A 139 27.07 -6.80 -9.49
CA LYS A 139 27.17 -5.65 -10.40
C LYS A 139 27.82 -6.06 -11.72
N VAL A 140 27.32 -5.49 -12.82
CA VAL A 140 28.01 -5.58 -14.11
C VAL A 140 29.28 -4.74 -14.07
N ASN A 141 30.42 -5.38 -14.30
CA ASN A 141 31.71 -4.69 -14.44
C ASN A 141 31.80 -3.95 -15.78
N LYS A 142 31.28 -2.72 -15.84
CA LYS A 142 31.43 -1.83 -17.01
C LYS A 142 32.83 -1.20 -17.03
N GLN A 143 33.85 -1.99 -17.33
CA GLN A 143 35.20 -1.46 -17.62
C GLN A 143 35.27 -0.80 -18.99
N LYS A 144 34.50 0.26 -19.26
CA LYS A 144 34.72 1.14 -20.41
C LYS A 144 34.38 2.59 -20.07
N MET A 145 35.29 3.26 -19.36
CA MET A 145 35.30 4.72 -19.32
C MET A 145 35.55 5.23 -20.75
N LYS A 146 34.57 5.90 -21.34
CA LYS A 146 34.77 6.67 -22.59
C LYS A 146 35.10 8.11 -22.22
N LYS A 147 36.33 8.55 -22.54
CA LYS A 147 36.65 9.98 -22.51
C LYS A 147 35.89 10.66 -23.63
N VAL A 148 34.99 11.58 -23.28
CA VAL A 148 34.30 12.44 -24.23
C VAL A 148 35.03 13.79 -24.25
N LYS A 149 35.37 14.26 -25.45
CA LYS A 149 36.01 15.57 -25.64
C LYS A 149 34.91 16.62 -25.77
N VAL A 150 34.84 17.54 -24.81
CA VAL A 150 33.89 18.67 -24.85
C VAL A 150 34.26 19.58 -26.02
N ARG A 151 33.26 19.95 -26.82
CA ARG A 151 33.38 20.94 -27.89
C ARG A 151 32.55 22.15 -27.49
N PHE A 152 33.08 23.34 -27.76
CA PHE A 152 32.33 24.58 -27.65
C PHE A 152 31.35 24.67 -28.81
N GLU A 153 30.17 25.23 -28.54
CA GLU A 153 29.20 25.69 -29.55
C GLU A 153 29.49 27.15 -29.91
#